data_AF-A0A1Z4BYY1-F1
#
_entry.id   AF-A0A1Z4BYY1-F1
#
_cell.length_a   1.000
_cell.length_b   1.000
_cell.length_c   1.000
_cell.angle_alpha   90.00
_cell.angle_beta   90.00
_cell.angle_gamma   90.00
#
_symmetry.space_group_name_H-M   'P 1'
#
loop_
_entity.id
_entity.type
_entity.pdbx_description
1 polymer ?
#
loop_
_entity_poly.entity_id
_entity_poly.type
_entity_poly.pdbx_seq_one_letter_code
_entity_poly.pdbx_strand_id
1 'polypeptide(L)'
;MNTSKLKILPQPSADKLSQQFFLVGTVDIEAVDILETLYILPPDCTVELNFSQVDRVNSMGLAQLLKLFELWQHRNNQIRVTNVNRMIGVLFKMTGLTRFLAEDLGMEIAKATPAVATSEPAAVPPTILTSEKLQIQPQPSRTNPEQRFKLYGMVDVNAVDALQTLYIVPLNASVTLDFSEVARVNSMGLAQLLKLFQHWQERDISIRVVNANRMIGVLFKMTGLTRFLADEAPSKATIVPPGSAVPQARATESSVAAPVQRRISDAPAIIQANTSDKLNLWVSAQSSQQMNGWYFFNTYLQRHLGREVHLELSHGAMTERRKKIEEMDIVFTKPFEATRLMLEHQYKPLLRPIDQTDEVTLLVRSEDKRVTLADYQGGKIVTAAQDNFVYLLGRFLLEESESSLSNMEYIFSGHDIKALQMLLKGSADILFMLSDTYQGLSGLTRKMLREIDQSETAFAFHVFSVSPRCEAVGTALAEVLLDMNQDSQGRQVLADLGIPGWVKPTPDECDMLAMLFNRYAPVAA
;
A
#
# COMPACT_ATOMS: atom_id res chain seq x y z
N MET A 1 16.24 -25.96 -10.19
CA MET A 1 15.25 -27.03 -10.50
C MET A 1 14.20 -26.42 -11.39
N ASN A 2 13.85 -27.09 -12.49
CA ASN A 2 12.96 -26.59 -13.55
C ASN A 2 11.74 -25.86 -12.98
N THR A 3 11.63 -24.55 -13.20
CA THR A 3 10.33 -23.88 -13.25
C THR A 3 9.57 -24.55 -14.39
N SER A 4 8.64 -25.43 -14.03
CA SER A 4 7.76 -26.04 -15.00
C SER A 4 6.91 -24.92 -15.61
N LYS A 5 7.30 -24.47 -16.81
CA LYS A 5 6.49 -23.56 -17.63
C LYS A 5 5.07 -24.07 -17.69
N LEU A 6 4.09 -23.16 -17.65
CA LEU A 6 2.68 -23.52 -17.74
C LEU A 6 2.45 -24.44 -18.93
N LYS A 7 1.75 -25.54 -18.71
CA LYS A 7 1.31 -26.43 -19.80
C LYS A 7 -0.20 -26.55 -19.73
N ILE A 8 -0.81 -26.53 -20.91
CA ILE A 8 -2.23 -26.83 -21.10
C ILE A 8 -2.32 -28.21 -21.71
N LEU A 9 -3.02 -29.13 -21.04
CA LEU A 9 -3.34 -30.45 -21.59
C LEU A 9 -4.83 -30.47 -21.97
N PRO A 10 -5.17 -30.51 -23.27
CA PRO A 10 -6.55 -30.64 -23.71
C PRO A 10 -7.04 -32.07 -23.48
N GLN A 11 -8.27 -32.23 -22.99
CA GLN A 11 -8.93 -33.54 -22.86
C GLN A 11 -10.07 -33.65 -23.89
N PRO A 12 -10.21 -34.78 -24.61
CA PRO A 12 -11.35 -35.00 -25.49
C PRO A 12 -12.64 -35.12 -24.66
N SER A 13 -13.57 -34.19 -24.90
CA SER A 13 -14.93 -34.26 -24.35
C SER A 13 -15.82 -35.11 -25.24
N ALA A 14 -16.77 -35.83 -24.62
CA ALA A 14 -17.80 -36.61 -25.32
C ALA A 14 -18.86 -35.72 -26.00
N ASP A 15 -18.99 -34.46 -25.57
CA ASP A 15 -19.89 -33.45 -26.14
C ASP A 15 -19.11 -32.36 -26.89
N LYS A 16 -19.45 -32.13 -28.17
CA LYS A 16 -18.80 -31.14 -29.05
C LYS A 16 -18.81 -29.69 -28.52
N LEU A 17 -19.61 -29.40 -27.50
CA LEU A 17 -19.79 -28.06 -26.91
C LEU A 17 -19.13 -27.91 -25.54
N SER A 18 -18.41 -28.92 -25.03
CA SER A 18 -17.69 -28.84 -23.75
C SER A 18 -16.19 -29.08 -23.98
N GLN A 19 -15.33 -28.22 -23.45
CA GLN A 19 -13.87 -28.35 -23.54
C GLN A 19 -13.26 -28.25 -22.15
N GLN A 20 -12.37 -29.19 -21.82
CA GLN A 20 -11.69 -29.24 -20.53
C GLN A 20 -10.18 -29.12 -20.70
N PHE A 21 -9.57 -28.27 -19.87
CA PHE A 21 -8.14 -27.97 -19.89
C PHE A 21 -7.54 -28.14 -18.50
N PHE A 22 -6.42 -28.87 -18.43
CA PHE A 22 -5.61 -28.93 -17.22
C PHE A 22 -4.49 -27.92 -17.31
N LEU A 23 -4.43 -27.04 -16.31
CA LEU A 23 -3.33 -26.12 -16.13
C LEU A 23 -2.30 -26.77 -15.20
N VAL A 24 -1.06 -26.88 -15.67
CA VAL A 24 0.05 -27.50 -14.93
C VAL A 24 1.19 -26.50 -14.81
N GLY A 25 1.57 -26.14 -13.59
CA GLY A 25 2.67 -25.22 -13.28
C GLY A 25 2.22 -23.85 -12.74
N THR A 26 3.04 -22.81 -12.95
CA THR A 26 2.77 -21.45 -12.45
C THR A 26 2.05 -20.63 -13.52
N VAL A 27 1.00 -19.89 -13.13
CA VAL A 27 0.36 -18.88 -13.97
C VAL A 27 0.93 -17.51 -13.62
N ASP A 28 1.84 -17.01 -14.46
CA ASP A 28 2.52 -15.72 -14.30
C ASP A 28 2.66 -14.97 -15.65
N ILE A 29 3.62 -14.06 -15.76
CA ILE A 29 3.88 -13.30 -16.99
C ILE A 29 4.40 -14.18 -18.14
N GLU A 30 5.03 -15.31 -17.85
CA GLU A 30 5.49 -16.25 -18.88
C GLU A 30 4.36 -17.15 -19.39
N ALA A 31 3.19 -17.13 -18.73
CA ALA A 31 2.01 -17.88 -19.13
C ALA A 31 1.21 -17.23 -20.27
N VAL A 32 1.55 -15.99 -20.68
CA VAL A 32 0.82 -15.22 -21.70
C VAL A 32 0.63 -16.01 -22.98
N ASP A 33 1.73 -16.43 -23.61
CA ASP A 33 1.71 -17.13 -24.90
C ASP A 33 0.89 -18.42 -24.84
N ILE A 34 0.91 -19.11 -23.69
CA ILE A 34 0.20 -20.36 -23.47
C ILE A 34 -1.30 -20.10 -23.27
N LEU A 35 -1.68 -19.10 -22.49
CA LEU A 35 -3.09 -18.71 -22.29
C LEU A 35 -3.71 -18.12 -23.55
N GLU A 36 -2.93 -17.44 -24.41
CA GLU A 36 -3.43 -16.93 -25.69
C GLU A 36 -3.84 -18.05 -26.65
N THR A 37 -3.28 -19.26 -26.51
CA THR A 37 -3.76 -20.43 -27.28
C THR A 37 -5.22 -20.79 -26.98
N LEU A 38 -5.76 -20.31 -25.87
CA LEU A 38 -7.15 -20.50 -25.47
C LEU A 38 -8.10 -19.40 -26.02
N TYR A 39 -7.57 -18.37 -26.69
CA TYR A 39 -8.38 -17.27 -27.25
C TYR A 39 -9.18 -17.70 -28.48
N ILE A 40 -8.81 -18.81 -29.12
CA ILE A 40 -9.41 -19.29 -30.37
C ILE A 40 -10.63 -20.21 -30.14
N LEU A 41 -11.13 -20.34 -28.90
CA LEU A 41 -12.30 -21.17 -28.64
C LEU A 41 -13.56 -20.65 -29.34
N PRO A 42 -14.38 -21.57 -29.90
CA PRO A 42 -15.65 -21.22 -30.54
C PRO A 42 -16.61 -20.57 -29.52
N PRO A 43 -17.56 -19.73 -29.99
CA PRO A 43 -18.62 -19.19 -29.13
C PRO A 43 -19.60 -20.27 -28.68
N ASP A 44 -20.38 -19.95 -27.64
CA ASP A 44 -21.44 -20.81 -27.08
C ASP A 44 -20.96 -22.18 -26.56
N CYS A 45 -19.71 -22.28 -26.09
CA CYS A 45 -19.17 -23.50 -25.50
C CYS A 45 -19.00 -23.43 -23.97
N THR A 46 -19.06 -24.59 -23.33
CA THR A 46 -18.68 -24.76 -21.92
C THR A 46 -17.20 -25.02 -21.84
N VAL A 47 -16.48 -24.24 -21.03
CA VAL A 47 -15.04 -24.35 -20.86
C VAL A 47 -14.73 -24.60 -19.40
N GLU A 48 -14.07 -25.72 -19.11
CA GLU A 48 -13.61 -26.07 -17.78
C GLU A 48 -12.09 -25.94 -17.67
N LEU A 49 -11.62 -25.13 -16.72
CA LEU A 49 -10.22 -25.04 -16.34
C LEU A 49 -9.99 -25.75 -15.01
N ASN A 50 -9.17 -26.79 -15.04
CA ASN A 50 -8.77 -27.54 -13.86
C ASN A 50 -7.43 -27.02 -13.31
N PHE A 51 -7.45 -26.57 -12.06
CA PHE A 51 -6.31 -25.97 -11.35
C PHE A 51 -5.58 -26.94 -10.40
N SER A 52 -5.89 -28.24 -10.44
CA SER A 52 -5.34 -29.24 -9.50
C SER A 52 -3.80 -29.33 -9.50
N GLN A 53 -3.15 -28.96 -10.60
CA GLN A 53 -1.69 -28.94 -10.75
C GLN A 53 -1.14 -27.53 -10.97
N VAL A 54 -1.92 -26.50 -10.59
CA VAL A 54 -1.45 -25.11 -10.58
C VAL A 54 -0.84 -24.81 -9.24
N ASP A 55 0.48 -24.60 -9.24
CA ASP A 55 1.25 -24.36 -8.02
C ASP A 55 0.99 -22.95 -7.47
N ARG A 56 0.91 -21.95 -8.37
CA ARG A 56 0.76 -20.54 -8.02
C ARG A 56 0.13 -19.73 -9.16
N VAL A 57 -0.65 -18.72 -8.80
CA VAL A 57 -1.10 -17.64 -9.70
C VAL A 57 -0.59 -16.33 -9.11
N ASN A 58 0.21 -15.55 -9.85
CA ASN A 58 0.64 -14.21 -9.40
C ASN A 58 -0.25 -13.10 -10.00
N SER A 59 -0.01 -11.84 -9.65
CA SER A 59 -0.82 -10.71 -10.12
C SER A 59 -0.85 -10.56 -11.65
N MET A 60 0.27 -10.81 -12.34
CA MET A 60 0.34 -10.78 -13.80
C MET A 60 -0.40 -11.97 -14.43
N GLY A 61 -0.23 -13.18 -13.90
CA GLY A 61 -0.95 -14.36 -14.38
C GLY A 61 -2.46 -14.28 -14.14
N LEU A 62 -2.86 -13.67 -13.02
CA LEU A 62 -4.27 -13.38 -12.73
C LEU A 62 -4.86 -12.40 -13.74
N ALA A 63 -4.14 -11.34 -14.09
CA ALA A 63 -4.56 -10.39 -15.12
C ALA A 63 -4.76 -11.09 -16.49
N GLN A 64 -3.91 -12.06 -16.83
CA GLN A 64 -4.07 -12.85 -18.06
C GLN A 64 -5.29 -13.78 -18.00
N LEU A 65 -5.55 -14.43 -16.85
CA LEU A 65 -6.76 -15.23 -16.66
C LEU A 65 -8.03 -14.37 -16.74
N LEU A 66 -8.01 -13.17 -16.15
CA LEU A 66 -9.11 -12.21 -16.23
C LEU A 66 -9.39 -11.81 -17.69
N LYS A 67 -8.35 -11.45 -18.45
CA LYS A 67 -8.46 -11.11 -19.87
C LYS A 67 -9.01 -12.28 -20.69
N LEU A 68 -8.57 -13.51 -20.41
CA LEU A 68 -9.08 -14.73 -21.04
C LEU A 68 -10.56 -14.94 -20.72
N PHE A 69 -10.96 -14.77 -19.45
CA PHE A 69 -12.35 -14.95 -19.03
C PHE A 69 -13.27 -13.88 -19.61
N GLU A 70 -12.85 -12.62 -19.64
CA GLU A 70 -13.60 -11.53 -20.25
C GLU A 70 -13.83 -11.81 -21.74
N LEU A 71 -12.80 -12.25 -22.46
CA LEU A 71 -12.89 -12.64 -23.86
C LEU A 71 -13.89 -13.79 -24.08
N TRP A 72 -13.90 -14.80 -23.21
CA TRP A 72 -14.86 -15.90 -23.26
C TRP A 72 -16.28 -15.49 -22.91
N GLN A 73 -16.47 -14.61 -21.93
CA GLN A 73 -17.78 -14.05 -21.59
C GLN A 73 -18.38 -13.25 -22.75
N HIS A 74 -17.57 -12.45 -23.47
CA HIS A 74 -18.02 -11.75 -24.68
C HIS A 74 -18.45 -12.69 -25.82
N ARG A 75 -17.97 -13.93 -25.82
CA ARG A 75 -18.34 -14.98 -26.78
C ARG A 75 -19.45 -15.91 -26.28
N ASN A 76 -20.10 -15.55 -25.18
CA ASN A 76 -21.17 -16.32 -24.55
C ASN A 76 -20.73 -17.74 -24.11
N ASN A 77 -19.45 -17.92 -23.79
CA ASN A 77 -18.93 -19.19 -23.29
C ASN A 77 -19.21 -19.32 -21.78
N GLN A 78 -19.61 -20.52 -21.35
CA GLN A 78 -19.79 -20.83 -19.93
C GLN A 78 -18.46 -21.25 -19.32
N ILE A 79 -17.94 -20.48 -18.36
CA ILE A 79 -16.63 -20.72 -17.75
C ILE A 79 -16.82 -21.43 -16.42
N ARG A 80 -16.12 -22.55 -16.23
CA ARG A 80 -16.06 -23.30 -14.98
C ARG A 80 -14.61 -23.50 -14.57
N VAL A 81 -14.30 -23.21 -13.31
CA VAL A 81 -12.98 -23.41 -12.73
C VAL A 81 -13.09 -24.42 -11.61
N THR A 82 -12.33 -25.51 -11.71
CA THR A 82 -12.38 -26.66 -10.78
C THR A 82 -11.04 -26.88 -10.10
N ASN A 83 -11.07 -27.50 -8.91
CA ASN A 83 -9.88 -27.96 -8.19
C ASN A 83 -8.85 -26.86 -7.88
N VAL A 84 -9.31 -25.67 -7.49
CA VAL A 84 -8.43 -24.59 -7.03
C VAL A 84 -7.87 -24.90 -5.65
N ASN A 85 -6.58 -24.65 -5.46
CA ASN A 85 -5.98 -24.73 -4.14
C ASN A 85 -6.45 -23.56 -3.25
N ARG A 86 -6.23 -23.65 -1.92
CA ARG A 86 -6.73 -22.66 -0.94
C ARG A 86 -6.25 -21.23 -1.25
N MET A 87 -5.02 -21.07 -1.68
CA MET A 87 -4.42 -19.75 -1.96
C MET A 87 -5.05 -19.12 -3.21
N ILE A 88 -5.22 -19.91 -4.28
CA ILE A 88 -5.89 -19.49 -5.51
C ILE A 88 -7.37 -19.19 -5.25
N GLY A 89 -8.03 -19.98 -4.40
CA GLY A 89 -9.41 -19.72 -3.97
C GLY A 89 -9.58 -18.38 -3.22
N VAL A 90 -8.65 -18.04 -2.33
CA VAL A 90 -8.64 -16.72 -1.66
C VAL A 90 -8.41 -15.60 -2.67
N LEU A 91 -7.49 -15.79 -3.60
CA LEU A 91 -7.17 -14.82 -4.65
C LEU A 91 -8.35 -14.60 -5.61
N PHE A 92 -9.08 -15.66 -5.97
CA PHE A 92 -10.34 -15.57 -6.73
C PHE A 92 -11.44 -14.86 -5.95
N LYS A 93 -11.47 -15.03 -4.62
CA LYS A 93 -12.40 -14.33 -3.74
C LYS A 93 -12.11 -12.83 -3.65
N MET A 94 -10.83 -12.46 -3.55
CA MET A 94 -10.40 -11.06 -3.49
C MET A 94 -10.64 -10.32 -4.81
N THR A 95 -10.64 -11.03 -5.94
CA THR A 95 -10.76 -10.44 -7.29
C THR A 95 -12.13 -10.65 -7.94
N GLY A 96 -13.13 -11.10 -7.17
CA GLY A 96 -14.50 -11.28 -7.66
C GLY A 96 -14.67 -12.42 -8.70
N LEU A 97 -13.66 -13.28 -8.84
CA LEU A 97 -13.66 -14.44 -9.74
C LEU A 97 -14.36 -15.68 -9.14
N THR A 98 -14.81 -15.63 -7.89
CA THR A 98 -15.53 -16.73 -7.22
C THR A 98 -16.71 -17.24 -8.03
N ARG A 99 -17.36 -16.38 -8.83
CA ARG A 99 -18.48 -16.72 -9.70
C ARG A 99 -18.16 -17.79 -10.76
N PHE A 100 -16.88 -18.01 -11.05
CA PHE A 100 -16.43 -19.02 -12.00
C PHE A 100 -16.04 -20.35 -11.33
N LEU A 101 -15.93 -20.38 -9.99
CA LEU A 101 -15.61 -21.62 -9.27
C LEU A 101 -16.81 -22.56 -9.33
N ALA A 102 -16.58 -23.82 -9.67
CA ALA A 102 -17.59 -24.85 -9.48
C ALA A 102 -17.83 -25.04 -7.96
N GLU A 103 -19.10 -25.01 -7.54
CA GLU A 103 -19.45 -25.35 -6.16
C GLU A 103 -19.07 -26.81 -5.88
N ASP A 104 -18.05 -27.00 -5.06
CA ASP A 104 -17.75 -28.29 -4.45
C ASP A 104 -17.50 -28.07 -2.95
N LEU A 105 -18.59 -28.14 -2.18
CA LEU A 105 -18.58 -28.14 -0.72
C LEU A 105 -19.39 -29.34 -0.23
N GLY A 106 -18.77 -30.51 -0.34
CA GLY A 106 -19.16 -31.67 0.45
C GLY A 106 -18.81 -31.46 1.92
N MET A 107 -19.71 -30.86 2.68
CA MET A 107 -19.91 -31.16 4.11
C MET A 107 -21.41 -31.07 4.42
N GLU A 108 -22.01 -32.25 4.65
CA GLU A 108 -23.39 -32.42 5.11
C GLU A 108 -23.62 -31.69 6.44
N ILE A 109 -24.59 -30.76 6.46
CA ILE A 109 -25.43 -30.52 7.63
C ILE A 109 -26.89 -30.40 7.16
N ALA A 110 -27.64 -31.45 7.49
CA ALA A 110 -29.08 -31.56 7.69
C ALA A 110 -30.04 -30.60 6.95
N LYS A 111 -30.84 -31.23 6.08
CA LYS A 111 -32.11 -30.75 5.51
C LYS A 111 -33.00 -30.02 6.52
N ALA A 112 -33.42 -28.81 6.15
CA ALA A 112 -34.77 -28.32 6.43
C ALA A 112 -35.31 -27.65 5.16
N THR A 113 -36.38 -28.23 4.62
CA THR A 113 -37.10 -27.80 3.41
C THR A 113 -37.65 -26.38 3.55
N PRO A 114 -37.56 -25.51 2.53
CA PRO A 114 -38.19 -24.19 2.57
C PRO A 114 -39.66 -24.29 2.15
N ALA A 115 -40.53 -23.67 2.96
CA ALA A 115 -41.90 -23.36 2.57
C ALA A 115 -41.91 -22.14 1.65
N VAL A 116 -42.67 -22.27 0.57
CA VAL A 116 -42.93 -21.28 -0.47
C VAL A 116 -43.71 -20.08 0.10
N ALA A 117 -43.23 -18.86 -0.15
CA ALA A 117 -44.05 -17.65 -0.09
C ALA A 117 -43.52 -16.58 -1.07
N THR A 118 -44.23 -16.52 -2.21
CA THR A 118 -44.66 -15.34 -2.98
C THR A 118 -43.81 -14.06 -2.99
N SER A 119 -43.44 -13.71 -4.22
CA SER A 119 -42.87 -12.46 -4.74
C SER A 119 -43.73 -11.21 -4.58
N GLU A 120 -43.09 -10.08 -4.29
CA GLU A 120 -43.44 -8.74 -4.81
C GLU A 120 -42.14 -7.91 -5.00
N PRO A 121 -42.05 -7.02 -6.02
CA PRO A 121 -40.80 -6.46 -6.49
C PRO A 121 -40.44 -5.15 -5.75
N ALA A 122 -39.28 -5.14 -5.08
CA ALA A 122 -38.69 -3.91 -4.54
C ALA A 122 -37.58 -3.39 -5.47
N ALA A 123 -37.59 -2.09 -5.72
CA ALA A 123 -36.77 -1.37 -6.67
C ALA A 123 -35.26 -1.59 -6.51
N VAL A 124 -34.58 -1.77 -7.65
CA VAL A 124 -33.12 -1.86 -7.77
C VAL A 124 -32.51 -0.45 -7.62
N PRO A 125 -31.65 -0.18 -6.62
CA PRO A 125 -30.77 0.99 -6.65
C PRO A 125 -29.61 0.73 -7.63
N PRO A 126 -29.05 1.77 -8.27
CA PRO A 126 -28.04 1.58 -9.32
C PRO A 126 -26.76 0.97 -8.74
N THR A 127 -26.32 -0.13 -9.35
CA THR A 127 -25.03 -0.78 -9.11
C THR A 127 -23.91 0.15 -9.59
N ILE A 128 -23.09 0.65 -8.66
CA ILE A 128 -21.85 1.35 -8.96
C ILE A 128 -20.83 0.29 -9.41
N LEU A 129 -20.40 0.37 -10.67
CA LEU A 129 -19.33 -0.46 -11.24
C LEU A 129 -17.98 0.04 -10.71
N THR A 130 -17.35 -0.70 -9.80
CA THR A 130 -15.97 -0.45 -9.37
C THR A 130 -14.99 -1.08 -10.37
N SER A 131 -14.42 -0.27 -11.27
CA SER A 131 -13.36 -0.73 -12.20
C SER A 131 -11.99 -0.69 -11.51
N GLU A 132 -11.25 -1.81 -11.51
CA GLU A 132 -9.90 -1.89 -10.88
C GLU A 132 -8.80 -1.15 -11.68
N LYS A 133 -8.99 -0.89 -12.98
CA LYS A 133 -7.99 -0.23 -13.85
C LYS A 133 -8.39 1.22 -14.14
N LEU A 134 -7.43 2.15 -14.16
CA LEU A 134 -7.69 3.55 -14.53
C LEU A 134 -8.23 3.62 -15.96
N GLN A 135 -9.42 4.18 -16.12
CA GLN A 135 -9.98 4.54 -17.43
C GLN A 135 -10.13 6.05 -17.53
N ILE A 136 -9.87 6.60 -18.71
CA ILE A 136 -9.93 8.03 -18.98
C ILE A 136 -10.92 8.25 -20.11
N GLN A 137 -12.01 8.95 -19.82
CA GLN A 137 -13.04 9.26 -20.81
C GLN A 137 -13.00 10.76 -21.13
N PRO A 138 -12.81 11.15 -22.41
CA PRO A 138 -12.95 12.54 -22.81
C PRO A 138 -14.42 12.98 -22.68
N GLN A 139 -14.64 14.17 -22.15
CA GLN A 139 -15.94 14.81 -22.03
C GLN A 139 -16.10 15.94 -23.06
N PRO A 140 -17.31 16.21 -23.55
CA PRO A 140 -17.55 17.26 -24.52
C PRO A 140 -17.28 18.64 -23.90
N SER A 141 -16.27 19.33 -24.42
CA SER A 141 -15.94 20.70 -24.04
C SER A 141 -16.76 21.70 -24.85
N ARG A 142 -17.30 22.73 -24.19
CA ARG A 142 -18.14 23.77 -24.82
C ARG A 142 -17.34 24.87 -25.53
N THR A 143 -16.02 24.86 -25.38
CA THR A 143 -15.11 25.95 -25.74
C THR A 143 -13.76 25.38 -26.17
N ASN A 144 -13.28 25.71 -27.37
CA ASN A 144 -11.91 25.40 -27.81
C ASN A 144 -11.00 26.49 -27.21
N PRO A 145 -10.01 26.21 -26.34
CA PRO A 145 -9.20 24.99 -26.23
C PRO A 145 -9.31 24.24 -24.89
N GLU A 146 -10.49 24.22 -24.25
CA GLU A 146 -10.69 23.46 -23.02
C GLU A 146 -10.88 21.98 -23.34
N GLN A 147 -10.19 21.09 -22.64
CA GLN A 147 -10.34 19.64 -22.71
C GLN A 147 -10.69 19.11 -21.33
N ARG A 148 -11.77 18.33 -21.23
CA ARG A 148 -12.17 17.73 -19.96
C ARG A 148 -12.08 16.22 -20.05
N PHE A 149 -11.50 15.59 -19.03
CA PHE A 149 -11.37 14.15 -18.94
C PHE A 149 -11.94 13.68 -17.61
N LYS A 150 -12.79 12.65 -17.64
CA LYS A 150 -13.26 11.98 -16.42
C LYS A 150 -12.47 10.71 -16.19
N LEU A 151 -11.92 10.57 -15.00
CA LEU A 151 -11.11 9.45 -14.58
C LEU A 151 -11.96 8.49 -13.75
N TYR A 152 -11.81 7.19 -14.01
CA TYR A 152 -12.53 6.12 -13.33
C TYR A 152 -11.54 5.08 -12.80
N GLY A 153 -11.74 4.62 -11.57
CA GLY A 153 -10.94 3.55 -10.98
C GLY A 153 -9.77 4.05 -10.14
N MET A 154 -8.64 3.36 -10.20
CA MET A 154 -7.51 3.57 -9.29
C MET A 154 -6.31 4.14 -10.03
N VAL A 155 -5.71 5.23 -9.52
CA VAL A 155 -4.45 5.76 -10.05
C VAL A 155 -3.30 5.10 -9.30
N ASP A 156 -2.73 4.06 -9.89
CA ASP A 156 -1.61 3.30 -9.34
C ASP A 156 -0.54 2.98 -10.40
N VAL A 157 0.34 2.02 -10.13
CA VAL A 157 1.40 1.59 -11.06
C VAL A 157 0.85 1.12 -12.42
N ASN A 158 -0.40 0.64 -12.48
CA ASN A 158 -1.03 0.16 -13.70
C ASN A 158 -1.72 1.29 -14.50
N ALA A 159 -1.75 2.51 -13.96
CA ALA A 159 -2.35 3.68 -14.61
C ALA A 159 -1.47 4.28 -15.72
N VAL A 160 -0.22 3.82 -15.88
CA VAL A 160 0.77 4.37 -16.82
C VAL A 160 0.23 4.43 -18.23
N ASP A 161 -0.29 3.33 -18.76
CA ASP A 161 -0.79 3.27 -20.14
C ASP A 161 -1.98 4.23 -20.37
N ALA A 162 -2.87 4.31 -19.37
CA ALA A 162 -4.01 5.21 -19.43
C ALA A 162 -3.57 6.67 -19.40
N LEU A 163 -2.65 7.04 -18.49
CA LEU A 163 -2.13 8.41 -18.37
C LEU A 163 -1.25 8.81 -19.57
N GLN A 164 -0.58 7.87 -20.24
CA GLN A 164 0.18 8.15 -21.47
C GLN A 164 -0.71 8.72 -22.58
N THR A 165 -1.99 8.35 -22.63
CA THR A 165 -2.94 8.91 -23.62
C THR A 165 -3.15 10.41 -23.45
N LEU A 166 -2.78 10.98 -22.29
CA LEU A 166 -2.91 12.40 -21.99
C LEU A 166 -1.66 13.23 -22.37
N TYR A 167 -0.57 12.59 -22.80
CA TYR A 167 0.65 13.30 -23.25
C TYR A 167 0.51 13.95 -24.64
N ILE A 168 -0.53 13.60 -25.40
CA ILE A 168 -0.78 14.11 -26.77
C ILE A 168 -1.68 15.34 -26.81
N VAL A 169 -1.97 15.97 -25.66
CA VAL A 169 -2.80 17.19 -25.57
C VAL A 169 -2.11 18.36 -26.31
N PRO A 170 -2.85 19.14 -27.12
CA PRO A 170 -2.29 20.26 -27.88
C PRO A 170 -1.73 21.39 -27.00
N LEU A 171 -0.74 22.10 -27.54
CA LEU A 171 -0.10 23.26 -26.89
C LEU A 171 -1.13 24.35 -26.57
N ASN A 172 -0.94 25.04 -25.43
CA ASN A 172 -1.84 26.11 -24.93
C ASN A 172 -3.27 25.66 -24.62
N ALA A 173 -3.51 24.36 -24.43
CA ALA A 173 -4.81 23.85 -23.99
C ALA A 173 -5.08 24.13 -22.50
N SER A 174 -6.35 24.05 -22.11
CA SER A 174 -6.76 24.03 -20.72
C SER A 174 -7.35 22.67 -20.40
N VAL A 175 -6.73 21.90 -19.52
CA VAL A 175 -7.14 20.54 -19.17
C VAL A 175 -7.82 20.52 -17.81
N THR A 176 -9.04 19.96 -17.77
CA THR A 176 -9.75 19.66 -16.53
C THR A 176 -9.86 18.16 -16.34
N LEU A 177 -9.30 17.64 -15.25
CA LEU A 177 -9.45 16.24 -14.84
C LEU A 177 -10.51 16.12 -13.75
N ASP A 178 -11.51 15.29 -13.99
CA ASP A 178 -12.61 15.02 -13.07
C ASP A 178 -12.34 13.71 -12.31
N PHE A 179 -12.14 13.82 -11.02
CA PHE A 179 -11.76 12.73 -10.12
C PHE A 179 -12.96 12.13 -9.36
N SER A 180 -14.20 12.46 -9.76
CA SER A 180 -15.42 12.00 -9.07
C SER A 180 -15.55 10.48 -8.93
N GLU A 181 -14.96 9.71 -9.84
CA GLU A 181 -14.99 8.23 -9.84
C GLU A 181 -13.59 7.62 -9.64
N VAL A 182 -12.64 8.43 -9.16
CA VAL A 182 -11.33 7.94 -8.77
C VAL A 182 -11.43 7.45 -7.33
N ALA A 183 -11.33 6.13 -7.18
CA ALA A 183 -11.44 5.49 -5.87
C ALA A 183 -10.21 5.79 -5.00
N ARG A 184 -9.01 5.64 -5.56
CA ARG A 184 -7.74 5.84 -4.84
C ARG A 184 -6.63 6.37 -5.74
N VAL A 185 -5.64 7.03 -5.12
CA VAL A 185 -4.36 7.40 -5.74
C VAL A 185 -3.26 6.93 -4.79
N ASN A 186 -2.40 6.00 -5.21
CA ASN A 186 -1.25 5.58 -4.39
C ASN A 186 0.01 6.38 -4.75
N SER A 187 1.11 6.16 -4.02
CA SER A 187 2.39 6.85 -4.23
C SER A 187 2.93 6.73 -5.66
N MET A 188 2.85 5.54 -6.27
CA MET A 188 3.28 5.35 -7.66
C MET A 188 2.36 6.06 -8.66
N GLY A 189 1.05 6.02 -8.46
CA GLY A 189 0.08 6.74 -9.29
C GLY A 189 0.24 8.26 -9.20
N LEU A 190 0.51 8.76 -8.01
CA LEU A 190 0.83 10.16 -7.77
C LEU A 190 2.08 10.61 -8.53
N ALA A 191 3.16 9.80 -8.49
CA ALA A 191 4.37 10.09 -9.24
C ALA A 191 4.11 10.17 -10.76
N GLN A 192 3.18 9.37 -11.28
CA GLN A 192 2.78 9.46 -12.70
C GLN A 192 1.97 10.74 -12.99
N LEU A 193 1.04 11.12 -12.11
CA LEU A 193 0.30 12.38 -12.22
C LEU A 193 1.26 13.58 -12.17
N LEU A 194 2.24 13.56 -11.28
CA LEU A 194 3.29 14.59 -11.17
C LEU A 194 4.08 14.75 -12.47
N LYS A 195 4.53 13.63 -13.06
CA LYS A 195 5.25 13.64 -14.34
C LYS A 195 4.38 14.18 -15.48
N LEU A 196 3.11 13.79 -15.53
CA LEU A 196 2.16 14.30 -16.52
C LEU A 196 1.94 15.81 -16.34
N PHE A 197 1.74 16.27 -15.11
CA PHE A 197 1.50 17.69 -14.83
C PHE A 197 2.73 18.53 -15.12
N GLN A 198 3.93 18.07 -14.77
CA GLN A 198 5.17 18.76 -15.14
C GLN A 198 5.30 18.87 -16.66
N HIS A 199 5.05 17.78 -17.39
CA HIS A 199 5.09 17.76 -18.86
C HIS A 199 4.12 18.75 -19.50
N TRP A 200 2.93 18.93 -18.92
CA TRP A 200 1.94 19.91 -19.34
C TRP A 200 2.34 21.35 -18.99
N GLN A 201 2.89 21.58 -17.80
CA GLN A 201 3.40 22.90 -17.40
C GLN A 201 4.53 23.38 -18.32
N GLU A 202 5.46 22.50 -18.71
CA GLU A 202 6.54 22.81 -19.67
C GLU A 202 6.02 23.18 -21.08
N ARG A 203 4.73 22.92 -21.37
CA ARG A 203 4.05 23.17 -22.65
C ARG A 203 3.00 24.29 -22.56
N ASP A 204 3.01 25.05 -21.47
CA ASP A 204 2.02 26.09 -21.19
C ASP A 204 0.55 25.58 -21.21
N ILE A 205 0.33 24.31 -20.85
CA ILE A 205 -1.00 23.73 -20.69
C ILE A 205 -1.48 24.00 -19.27
N SER A 206 -2.64 24.65 -19.13
CA SER A 206 -3.24 24.90 -17.82
C SER A 206 -3.93 23.65 -17.30
N ILE A 207 -3.79 23.36 -16.01
CA ILE A 207 -4.24 22.11 -15.38
C ILE A 207 -5.23 22.45 -14.27
N ARG A 208 -6.37 21.77 -14.27
CA ARG A 208 -7.39 21.86 -13.23
C ARG A 208 -7.85 20.46 -12.84
N VAL A 209 -7.96 20.19 -11.56
CA VAL A 209 -8.50 18.95 -10.99
C VAL A 209 -9.77 19.31 -10.22
N VAL A 210 -10.86 18.61 -10.54
CA VAL A 210 -12.19 18.82 -9.95
C VAL A 210 -12.69 17.52 -9.32
N ASN A 211 -13.56 17.63 -8.31
CA ASN A 211 -14.21 16.49 -7.66
C ASN A 211 -13.21 15.45 -7.12
N ALA A 212 -12.03 15.88 -6.68
CA ALA A 212 -11.11 15.00 -5.97
C ALA A 212 -11.76 14.58 -4.66
N ASN A 213 -11.79 13.28 -4.40
CA ASN A 213 -12.23 12.81 -3.08
C ASN A 213 -11.28 13.35 -2.00
N ARG A 214 -11.75 13.34 -0.75
CA ARG A 214 -11.04 13.97 0.38
C ARG A 214 -9.60 13.48 0.51
N MET A 215 -9.36 12.17 0.42
CA MET A 215 -8.01 11.60 0.55
C MET A 215 -7.09 12.03 -0.60
N ILE A 216 -7.60 12.13 -1.82
CA ILE A 216 -6.85 12.64 -2.96
C ILE A 216 -6.57 14.14 -2.81
N GLY A 217 -7.54 14.92 -2.34
CA GLY A 217 -7.36 16.35 -2.04
C GLY A 217 -6.28 16.58 -0.97
N VAL A 218 -6.29 15.75 0.06
CA VAL A 218 -5.27 15.74 1.13
C VAL A 218 -3.89 15.36 0.59
N LEU A 219 -3.81 14.31 -0.21
CA LEU A 219 -2.58 13.87 -0.85
C LEU A 219 -2.01 14.95 -1.78
N PHE A 220 -2.86 15.67 -2.52
CA PHE A 220 -2.47 16.84 -3.31
C PHE A 220 -1.97 18.01 -2.46
N LYS A 221 -2.58 18.25 -1.29
CA LYS A 221 -2.09 19.26 -0.34
C LYS A 221 -0.70 18.92 0.19
N MET A 222 -0.50 17.64 0.52
CA MET A 222 0.76 17.14 1.07
C MET A 222 1.91 17.16 0.06
N THR A 223 1.63 16.99 -1.24
CA THR A 223 2.67 16.98 -2.28
C THR A 223 2.80 18.27 -3.06
N GLY A 224 2.24 19.38 -2.55
CA GLY A 224 2.34 20.71 -3.18
C GLY A 224 1.54 20.85 -4.48
N LEU A 225 0.58 19.96 -4.72
CA LEU A 225 -0.33 19.96 -5.88
C LEU A 225 -1.66 20.68 -5.63
N THR A 226 -1.84 21.29 -4.47
CA THR A 226 -3.04 22.07 -4.13
C THR A 226 -3.42 23.08 -5.21
N ARG A 227 -2.42 23.70 -5.84
CA ARG A 227 -2.60 24.70 -6.90
C ARG A 227 -3.37 24.21 -8.12
N PHE A 228 -3.51 22.89 -8.29
CA PHE A 228 -4.28 22.30 -9.37
C PHE A 228 -5.73 21.99 -8.97
N LEU A 229 -6.08 22.00 -7.68
CA LEU A 229 -7.45 21.75 -7.22
C LEU A 229 -8.34 22.98 -7.48
N ALA A 230 -9.51 22.76 -8.05
CA ALA A 230 -10.44 23.84 -8.43
C ALA A 230 -11.21 24.46 -7.26
N ASP A 231 -11.21 23.80 -6.09
CA ASP A 231 -12.03 24.19 -4.93
C ASP A 231 -11.42 25.34 -4.10
N GLU A 232 -10.27 25.88 -4.48
CA GLU A 232 -9.76 27.15 -3.94
C GLU A 232 -9.86 28.26 -5.00
N ALA A 233 -10.68 29.28 -4.71
CA ALA A 233 -10.67 30.53 -5.46
C ALA A 233 -9.24 31.12 -5.45
N PRO A 234 -8.77 31.73 -6.56
CA PRO A 234 -7.42 32.27 -6.63
C PRO A 234 -7.26 33.39 -5.59
N SER A 235 -6.57 33.09 -4.49
CA SER A 235 -6.03 34.12 -3.61
C SER A 235 -5.06 34.96 -4.42
N LYS A 236 -5.36 36.25 -4.53
CA LYS A 236 -4.56 37.23 -5.25
C LYS A 236 -3.09 37.11 -4.84
N ALA A 237 -2.23 36.82 -5.83
CA ALA A 237 -0.80 36.95 -5.72
C ALA A 237 -0.46 38.38 -5.25
N THR A 238 -0.09 38.51 -3.97
CA THR A 238 0.51 39.74 -3.48
C THR A 238 2.00 39.65 -3.82
N ILE A 239 2.39 40.43 -4.81
CA ILE A 239 3.80 40.69 -5.14
C ILE A 239 4.42 41.36 -3.91
N VAL A 240 5.34 40.66 -3.24
CA VAL A 240 6.23 41.27 -2.24
C VAL A 240 7.60 41.45 -2.91
N PRO A 241 8.13 42.68 -2.99
CA PRO A 241 9.41 42.95 -3.65
C PRO A 241 10.61 42.46 -2.81
N PRO A 242 11.76 42.18 -3.46
CA PRO A 242 12.95 41.69 -2.76
C PRO A 242 13.67 42.86 -2.09
N GLY A 243 13.87 42.77 -0.77
CA GLY A 243 14.69 43.76 -0.09
C GLY A 243 14.75 43.61 1.43
N SER A 244 15.93 43.22 1.89
CA SER A 244 16.61 43.71 3.10
C SER A 244 16.75 42.73 4.29
N ALA A 245 18.02 42.66 4.72
CA ALA A 245 18.53 42.38 6.06
C ALA A 245 18.82 40.90 6.43
N VAL A 246 19.99 40.46 5.95
CA VAL A 246 20.90 39.55 6.66
C VAL A 246 21.53 40.30 7.84
N PRO A 247 21.56 39.76 9.07
CA PRO A 247 22.47 40.25 10.11
C PRO A 247 23.82 39.55 10.00
N GLN A 248 24.84 40.30 9.61
CA GLN A 248 26.25 39.93 9.74
C GLN A 248 26.66 39.93 11.22
N ALA A 249 27.26 38.83 11.67
CA ALA A 249 28.07 38.80 12.89
C ALA A 249 29.55 38.99 12.53
N ARG A 250 30.20 39.83 13.32
CA ARG A 250 31.45 40.55 13.09
C ARG A 250 32.68 39.70 13.44
N ALA A 251 33.69 39.72 12.56
CA ALA A 251 35.00 39.15 12.78
C ALA A 251 35.84 40.00 13.77
N THR A 252 36.69 39.33 14.54
CA THR A 252 37.84 39.91 15.26
C THR A 252 39.09 39.14 14.84
N GLU A 253 40.08 39.85 14.29
CA GLU A 253 41.39 39.34 13.92
C GLU A 253 42.37 39.34 15.10
N SER A 254 43.28 38.35 15.11
CA SER A 254 44.68 38.33 15.61
C SER A 254 45.09 36.85 15.80
N SER A 255 46.27 36.31 15.49
CA SER A 255 47.50 36.76 14.85
C SER A 255 48.37 35.50 14.58
N VAL A 256 49.15 35.48 13.47
CA VAL A 256 50.51 34.92 13.28
C VAL A 256 50.83 33.43 13.64
N ALA A 257 51.17 32.61 12.62
CA ALA A 257 52.48 31.97 12.41
C ALA A 257 52.43 30.81 11.37
N ALA A 258 53.49 30.68 10.56
CA ALA A 258 53.76 29.62 9.57
C ALA A 258 55.17 29.02 9.84
N PRO A 259 55.72 28.08 9.04
CA PRO A 259 55.21 26.82 8.46
C PRO A 259 56.16 25.61 8.76
N VAL A 260 55.74 24.36 8.51
CA VAL A 260 56.69 23.22 8.32
C VAL A 260 56.21 22.29 7.18
N GLN A 261 57.13 22.04 6.25
CA GLN A 261 57.02 21.19 5.05
C GLN A 261 57.33 19.70 5.34
N ARG A 262 56.69 18.79 4.59
CA ARG A 262 57.29 17.64 3.82
C ARG A 262 56.19 16.63 3.44
N ARG A 263 55.87 16.45 2.15
CA ARG A 263 56.41 15.52 1.12
C ARG A 263 55.73 14.13 1.08
N ILE A 264 54.96 13.94 -0.01
CA ILE A 264 54.92 12.80 -0.97
C ILE A 264 54.68 11.38 -0.43
N SER A 265 53.58 10.74 -0.85
CA SER A 265 53.63 9.49 -1.66
C SER A 265 52.23 8.97 -2.06
N ASP A 266 52.12 8.65 -3.35
CA ASP A 266 51.02 7.94 -4.00
C ASP A 266 51.12 6.42 -3.76
N ALA A 267 50.02 5.78 -3.34
CA ALA A 267 49.57 4.41 -3.65
C ALA A 267 48.24 4.11 -2.92
N PRO A 268 47.30 3.32 -3.47
CA PRO A 268 45.96 3.18 -2.92
C PRO A 268 45.98 2.33 -1.65
N ALA A 269 45.63 2.94 -0.52
CA ALA A 269 45.45 2.23 0.74
C ALA A 269 44.17 1.40 0.68
N ILE A 270 44.34 0.08 0.76
CA ILE A 270 43.29 -0.88 1.12
C ILE A 270 42.66 -0.37 2.42
N ILE A 271 41.38 -0.02 2.36
CA ILE A 271 40.59 0.42 3.51
C ILE A 271 40.50 -0.77 4.47
N GLN A 272 41.32 -0.76 5.52
CA GLN A 272 41.09 -1.56 6.71
C GLN A 272 39.91 -0.94 7.47
N ALA A 273 38.70 -1.35 7.10
CA ALA A 273 37.50 -1.09 7.88
C ALA A 273 37.54 -1.98 9.14
N ASN A 274 37.32 -1.37 10.31
CA ASN A 274 37.19 -2.07 11.58
C ASN A 274 36.12 -3.17 11.48
N THR A 275 36.59 -4.41 11.55
CA THR A 275 35.80 -5.64 11.57
C THR A 275 35.23 -5.89 12.96
N SER A 276 34.02 -5.39 13.22
CA SER A 276 33.04 -6.30 13.83
C SER A 276 32.45 -7.10 12.68
N ASP A 277 32.79 -8.39 12.59
CA ASP A 277 32.36 -9.25 11.48
C ASP A 277 30.88 -9.66 11.56
N LYS A 278 30.22 -9.25 12.65
CA LYS A 278 28.85 -9.58 13.00
C LYS A 278 27.98 -8.33 12.94
N LEU A 279 26.83 -8.47 12.27
CA LEU A 279 25.77 -7.46 12.19
C LEU A 279 24.65 -7.77 13.19
N ASN A 280 24.04 -6.74 13.75
CA ASN A 280 22.86 -6.87 14.61
C ASN A 280 21.62 -6.37 13.87
N LEU A 281 20.65 -7.28 13.69
CA LEU A 281 19.38 -7.04 13.04
C LEU A 281 18.25 -7.10 14.06
N TRP A 282 17.50 -6.00 14.20
CA TRP A 282 16.27 -5.98 14.97
C TRP A 282 15.05 -6.07 14.05
N VAL A 283 14.06 -6.87 14.40
CA VAL A 283 12.82 -7.02 13.64
C VAL A 283 11.62 -6.86 14.57
N SER A 284 10.69 -5.97 14.22
CA SER A 284 9.33 -5.94 14.76
C SER A 284 8.41 -6.71 13.81
N ALA A 285 8.09 -7.96 14.18
CA ALA A 285 7.22 -8.83 13.41
C ALA A 285 5.78 -8.34 13.46
N GLN A 286 5.12 -8.31 12.29
CA GLN A 286 3.75 -7.82 12.15
C GLN A 286 2.74 -8.81 12.74
N SER A 287 3.03 -10.12 12.65
CA SER A 287 2.23 -11.16 13.30
C SER A 287 3.09 -12.26 13.93
N SER A 288 2.52 -12.95 14.91
CA SER A 288 3.15 -14.13 15.51
C SER A 288 3.36 -15.28 14.51
N GLN A 289 2.55 -15.34 13.44
CA GLN A 289 2.68 -16.36 12.39
C GLN A 289 3.97 -16.20 11.57
N GLN A 290 4.51 -14.98 11.48
CA GLN A 290 5.75 -14.70 10.76
C GLN A 290 7.02 -15.08 11.52
N MET A 291 6.94 -15.43 12.82
CA MET A 291 8.13 -15.58 13.66
C MET A 291 9.12 -16.60 13.10
N ASN A 292 8.63 -17.75 12.63
CA ASN A 292 9.47 -18.76 11.99
C ASN A 292 10.07 -18.27 10.66
N GLY A 293 9.28 -17.56 9.86
CA GLY A 293 9.75 -16.94 8.61
C GLY A 293 10.93 -16.00 8.82
N TRP A 294 10.94 -15.24 9.93
CA TRP A 294 12.05 -14.34 10.26
C TRP A 294 13.37 -15.06 10.60
N TYR A 295 13.31 -16.25 11.21
CA TYR A 295 14.52 -17.06 11.42
C TYR A 295 15.07 -17.63 10.11
N PHE A 296 14.20 -18.07 9.20
CA PHE A 296 14.61 -18.50 7.86
C PHE A 296 15.15 -17.33 7.03
N PHE A 297 14.54 -16.16 7.16
CA PHE A 297 15.03 -14.90 6.58
C PHE A 297 16.43 -14.58 7.06
N ASN A 298 16.69 -14.67 8.36
CA ASN A 298 18.03 -14.40 8.88
C ASN A 298 19.07 -15.42 8.36
N THR A 299 18.68 -16.68 8.20
CA THR A 299 19.56 -17.71 7.62
C THR A 299 19.85 -17.44 6.15
N TYR A 300 18.82 -17.07 5.38
CA TYR A 300 18.95 -16.66 3.98
C TYR A 300 19.90 -15.46 3.86
N LEU A 301 19.66 -14.42 4.67
CA LEU A 301 20.43 -13.19 4.64
C LEU A 301 21.92 -13.42 4.93
N GLN A 302 22.24 -14.22 5.96
CA GLN A 302 23.62 -14.54 6.31
C GLN A 302 24.36 -15.27 5.18
N ARG A 303 23.68 -16.20 4.49
CA ARG A 303 24.28 -16.95 3.37
C ARG A 303 24.64 -16.03 2.20
N HIS A 304 23.74 -15.09 1.87
CA HIS A 304 23.93 -14.19 0.73
C HIS A 304 24.87 -13.03 1.01
N LEU A 305 24.93 -12.54 2.26
CA LEU A 305 25.91 -11.53 2.65
C LEU A 305 27.30 -12.12 2.95
N GLY A 306 27.37 -13.42 3.27
CA GLY A 306 28.61 -14.07 3.72
C GLY A 306 29.09 -13.54 5.08
N ARG A 307 28.17 -13.05 5.93
CA ARG A 307 28.46 -12.44 7.25
C ARG A 307 27.50 -12.96 8.31
N GLU A 308 27.95 -12.99 9.55
CA GLU A 308 27.08 -13.35 10.68
C GLU A 308 26.08 -12.23 10.96
N VAL A 309 24.81 -12.57 11.15
CA VAL A 309 23.74 -11.62 11.49
C VAL A 309 23.01 -12.15 12.73
N HIS A 310 23.10 -11.40 13.83
CA HIS A 310 22.33 -11.64 15.03
C HIS A 310 20.93 -11.06 14.88
N LEU A 311 19.92 -11.93 14.89
CA LEU A 311 18.53 -11.51 14.85
C LEU A 311 17.96 -11.35 16.26
N GLU A 312 17.51 -10.14 16.59
CA GLU A 312 16.63 -9.82 17.70
C GLU A 312 15.20 -9.65 17.18
N LEU A 313 14.35 -10.63 17.47
CA LEU A 313 12.96 -10.65 17.01
C LEU A 313 12.02 -10.19 18.13
N SER A 314 11.21 -9.19 17.84
CA SER A 314 10.17 -8.66 18.72
C SER A 314 8.80 -8.78 18.06
N HIS A 315 7.77 -9.06 18.86
CA HIS A 315 6.37 -9.00 18.43
C HIS A 315 5.53 -8.43 19.58
N GLY A 316 4.62 -7.53 19.26
CA GLY A 316 3.73 -6.86 20.23
C GLY A 316 4.41 -5.80 21.10
N ALA A 317 3.58 -5.02 21.82
CA ALA A 317 4.00 -3.83 22.57
C ALA A 317 4.85 -4.12 23.83
N MET A 318 4.87 -5.36 24.34
CA MET A 318 5.57 -5.71 25.59
C MET A 318 7.07 -5.96 25.41
N THR A 319 7.52 -6.18 24.16
CA THR A 319 8.88 -6.62 23.85
C THR A 319 9.74 -5.50 23.26
N GLU A 320 9.12 -4.39 22.82
CA GLU A 320 9.78 -3.19 22.28
C GLU A 320 10.33 -2.28 23.41
N ARG A 321 11.02 -2.84 24.42
CA ARG A 321 11.71 -2.03 25.43
C ARG A 321 12.91 -1.33 24.81
N ARG A 322 12.60 -0.14 24.29
CA ARG A 322 13.32 0.92 23.57
C ARG A 322 14.83 1.16 23.77
N LYS A 323 15.52 0.55 24.74
CA LYS A 323 16.86 1.05 25.12
C LYS A 323 18.03 0.66 24.19
N LYS A 324 17.80 -0.11 23.12
CA LYS A 324 18.88 -0.62 22.26
C LYS A 324 18.59 -0.61 20.77
N ILE A 325 17.40 -0.20 20.33
CA ILE A 325 17.08 -0.25 18.89
C ILE A 325 17.99 0.70 18.12
N GLU A 326 18.34 1.85 18.72
CA GLU A 326 19.28 2.82 18.15
C GLU A 326 20.70 2.25 17.99
N GLU A 327 21.06 1.26 18.82
CA GLU A 327 22.36 0.58 18.81
C GLU A 327 22.42 -0.57 17.80
N MET A 328 21.35 -0.85 17.05
CA MET A 328 21.33 -1.89 16.04
C MET A 328 22.04 -1.44 14.76
N ASP A 329 22.43 -2.40 13.93
CA ASP A 329 23.06 -2.10 12.63
C ASP A 329 21.99 -1.95 11.56
N ILE A 330 21.01 -2.87 11.60
CA ILE A 330 19.86 -2.95 10.69
C ILE A 330 18.60 -3.11 11.53
N VAL A 331 17.53 -2.42 11.13
CA VAL A 331 16.22 -2.51 11.80
C VAL A 331 15.12 -2.75 10.78
N PHE A 332 14.14 -3.57 11.11
CA PHE A 332 12.84 -3.65 10.43
C PHE A 332 11.76 -3.28 11.43
N THR A 333 11.22 -2.07 11.31
CA THR A 333 10.35 -1.50 12.35
C THR A 333 9.04 -0.97 11.79
N LYS A 334 8.06 -0.82 12.68
CA LYS A 334 6.79 -0.14 12.41
C LYS A 334 7.03 1.29 11.95
N PRO A 335 6.07 1.91 11.22
CA PRO A 335 6.23 3.25 10.66
C PRO A 335 6.64 4.30 11.69
N PHE A 336 6.09 4.25 12.92
CA PHE A 336 6.43 5.20 13.99
C PHE A 336 7.92 5.15 14.35
N GLU A 337 8.44 3.97 14.69
CA GLU A 337 9.84 3.80 15.07
C GLU A 337 10.79 3.99 13.89
N ALA A 338 10.40 3.56 12.68
CA ALA A 338 11.18 3.83 11.48
C ALA A 338 11.38 5.34 11.27
N THR A 339 10.30 6.11 11.39
CA THR A 339 10.34 7.57 11.22
C THR A 339 11.17 8.24 12.32
N ARG A 340 11.00 7.81 13.57
CA ARG A 340 11.79 8.31 14.70
C ARG A 340 13.29 8.08 14.47
N LEU A 341 13.69 6.87 14.09
CA LEU A 341 15.10 6.54 13.81
C LEU A 341 15.66 7.31 12.61
N MET A 342 14.83 7.58 11.59
CA MET A 342 15.24 8.41 10.45
C MET A 342 15.52 9.86 10.88
N LEU A 343 14.63 10.47 11.67
CA LEU A 343 14.73 11.88 12.05
C LEU A 343 15.73 12.13 13.18
N GLU A 344 15.74 11.28 14.21
CA GLU A 344 16.54 11.49 15.42
C GLU A 344 17.92 10.83 15.34
N HIS A 345 18.04 9.71 14.61
CA HIS A 345 19.25 8.88 14.57
C HIS A 345 19.84 8.71 13.17
N GLN A 346 19.30 9.40 12.16
CA GLN A 346 19.79 9.42 10.78
C GLN A 346 19.83 8.03 10.13
N TYR A 347 18.98 7.10 10.57
CA TYR A 347 18.84 5.82 9.90
C TYR A 347 18.36 6.02 8.47
N LYS A 348 18.95 5.28 7.54
CA LYS A 348 18.62 5.36 6.11
C LYS A 348 17.57 4.29 5.77
N PRO A 349 16.39 4.67 5.29
CA PRO A 349 15.39 3.70 4.83
C PRO A 349 15.89 3.01 3.55
N LEU A 350 15.75 1.70 3.50
CA LEU A 350 16.25 0.86 2.41
C LEU A 350 15.11 0.21 1.63
N LEU A 351 14.22 -0.49 2.33
CA LEU A 351 13.19 -1.32 1.73
C LEU A 351 11.93 -1.35 2.59
N ARG A 352 10.79 -1.57 1.95
CA ARG A 352 9.51 -1.85 2.57
C ARG A 352 8.88 -3.10 1.95
N PRO A 353 8.01 -3.82 2.66
CA PRO A 353 7.25 -4.89 2.05
C PRO A 353 6.31 -4.33 0.97
N ILE A 354 6.06 -5.13 -0.07
CA ILE A 354 5.04 -4.84 -1.08
C ILE A 354 3.65 -5.10 -0.47
N ASP A 355 2.71 -4.20 -0.74
CA ASP A 355 1.29 -4.30 -0.37
C ASP A 355 1.02 -4.57 1.13
N GLN A 356 1.84 -3.98 2.01
CA GLN A 356 1.60 -4.01 3.45
C GLN A 356 1.75 -2.61 4.04
N THR A 357 0.63 -2.07 4.51
CA THR A 357 0.51 -0.74 5.08
C THR A 357 -0.47 -0.77 6.25
N ASP A 358 -0.15 -0.04 7.29
CA ASP A 358 -1.00 0.15 8.45
C ASP A 358 -2.05 1.23 8.13
N GLU A 359 -3.32 0.91 8.26
CA GLU A 359 -4.41 1.87 8.14
C GLU A 359 -5.20 1.93 9.46
N VAL A 360 -5.79 3.07 9.78
CA VAL A 360 -6.63 3.25 10.96
C VAL A 360 -8.10 3.19 10.60
N THR A 361 -8.88 2.48 11.42
CA THR A 361 -10.35 2.55 11.43
C THR A 361 -10.81 3.32 12.67
N LEU A 362 -11.69 4.30 12.46
CA LEU A 362 -12.37 5.03 13.51
C LEU A 362 -13.70 4.32 13.82
N LEU A 363 -13.81 3.83 15.04
CA LEU A 363 -14.93 3.00 15.47
C LEU A 363 -15.72 3.68 16.58
N VAL A 364 -17.03 3.56 16.49
CA VAL A 364 -17.99 4.00 17.51
C VAL A 364 -18.89 2.84 17.90
N ARG A 365 -19.69 2.98 18.96
CA ARG A 365 -20.68 1.95 19.31
C ARG A 365 -21.79 1.93 18.27
N SER A 366 -22.30 0.73 17.94
CA SER A 366 -23.42 0.56 17.00
C SER A 366 -24.67 1.33 17.41
N GLU A 367 -24.97 1.35 18.71
CA GLU A 367 -26.16 2.01 19.28
C GLU A 367 -25.98 3.53 19.50
N ASP A 368 -24.82 4.10 19.17
CA ASP A 368 -24.60 5.54 19.30
C ASP A 368 -25.39 6.30 18.22
N LYS A 369 -26.16 7.30 18.65
CA LYS A 369 -27.08 8.05 17.78
C LYS A 369 -26.38 9.11 16.93
N ARG A 370 -25.17 9.52 17.31
CA ARG A 370 -24.36 10.49 16.56
C ARG A 370 -23.95 9.86 15.23
N VAL A 371 -24.13 10.55 14.11
CA VAL A 371 -23.99 9.93 12.79
C VAL A 371 -22.66 10.29 12.15
N THR A 372 -22.29 11.57 12.24
CA THR A 372 -21.12 12.16 11.58
C THR A 372 -20.00 12.42 12.58
N LEU A 373 -18.76 12.56 12.10
CA LEU A 373 -17.63 12.89 12.97
C LEU A 373 -17.82 14.22 13.73
N ALA A 374 -18.46 15.21 13.12
CA ALA A 374 -18.75 16.50 13.74
C ALA A 374 -19.60 16.38 15.02
N ASP A 375 -20.49 15.39 15.07
CA ASP A 375 -21.36 15.14 16.24
C ASP A 375 -20.57 14.71 17.49
N TYR A 376 -19.30 14.33 17.34
CA TYR A 376 -18.42 13.88 18.42
C TYR A 376 -17.56 15.00 19.01
N GLN A 377 -17.78 16.26 18.63
CA GLN A 377 -17.03 17.40 19.16
C GLN A 377 -16.99 17.41 20.69
N GLY A 378 -15.79 17.55 21.25
CA GLY A 378 -15.56 17.54 22.71
C GLY A 378 -15.62 16.15 23.36
N GLY A 379 -15.72 15.09 22.56
CA GLY A 379 -15.69 13.71 23.03
C GLY A 379 -14.29 13.21 23.40
N LYS A 380 -14.27 11.94 23.83
CA LYS A 380 -13.06 11.20 24.20
C LYS A 380 -12.69 10.20 23.11
N ILE A 381 -11.43 10.21 22.72
CA ILE A 381 -10.84 9.22 21.83
C ILE A 381 -10.03 8.24 22.67
N VAL A 382 -10.18 6.94 22.40
CA VAL A 382 -9.32 5.91 22.99
C VAL A 382 -8.50 5.23 21.90
N THR A 383 -7.25 4.95 22.21
CA THR A 383 -6.36 4.14 21.37
C THR A 383 -5.44 3.29 22.25
N ALA A 384 -4.68 2.38 21.64
CA ALA A 384 -3.74 1.53 22.38
C ALA A 384 -2.60 2.37 22.98
N ALA A 385 -1.87 3.11 22.14
CA ALA A 385 -0.68 3.84 22.56
C ALA A 385 -0.44 5.09 21.70
N GLN A 386 0.32 6.04 22.23
CA GLN A 386 0.64 7.31 21.57
C GLN A 386 1.85 7.22 20.63
N ASP A 387 2.67 6.19 20.79
CA ASP A 387 3.87 5.87 20.01
C ASP A 387 3.57 4.89 18.87
N ASN A 388 2.42 5.05 18.22
CA ASN A 388 1.99 4.22 17.10
C ASN A 388 1.42 5.10 15.99
N PHE A 389 1.68 4.73 14.73
CA PHE A 389 1.15 5.40 13.56
C PHE A 389 -0.38 5.35 13.46
N VAL A 390 -1.04 4.36 14.07
CA VAL A 390 -2.52 4.33 14.24
C VAL A 390 -3.03 5.60 14.94
N TYR A 391 -2.31 6.09 15.95
CA TYR A 391 -2.67 7.33 16.66
C TYR A 391 -2.45 8.56 15.76
N LEU A 392 -1.32 8.65 15.06
CA LEU A 392 -0.99 9.76 14.16
C LEU A 392 -1.99 9.85 13.00
N LEU A 393 -2.27 8.74 12.32
CA LEU A 393 -3.24 8.66 11.24
C LEU A 393 -4.66 9.00 11.71
N GLY A 394 -5.06 8.53 12.90
CA GLY A 394 -6.39 8.82 13.42
C GLY A 394 -6.56 10.32 13.72
N ARG A 395 -5.53 10.97 14.26
CA ARG A 395 -5.52 12.42 14.49
C ARG A 395 -5.60 13.21 13.19
N PHE A 396 -4.79 12.80 12.22
CA PHE A 396 -4.79 13.37 10.89
C PHE A 396 -6.16 13.26 10.23
N LEU A 397 -6.77 12.08 10.26
CA LEU A 397 -8.08 11.84 9.71
C LEU A 397 -9.16 12.67 10.41
N LEU A 398 -9.07 12.91 11.72
CA LEU A 398 -10.01 13.82 12.40
C LEU A 398 -9.82 15.29 11.99
N GLU A 399 -8.59 15.79 11.99
CA GLU A 399 -8.30 17.19 11.67
C GLU A 399 -8.65 17.54 10.22
N GLU A 400 -8.39 16.64 9.28
CA GLU A 400 -8.77 16.83 7.88
C GLU A 400 -10.28 16.66 7.64
N SER A 401 -11.03 16.09 8.61
CA SER A 401 -12.49 15.96 8.52
C SER A 401 -13.12 17.26 8.96
N GLU A 402 -12.75 17.70 10.16
CA GLU A 402 -13.33 18.87 10.80
C GLU A 402 -12.31 19.49 11.74
N SER A 403 -11.92 20.72 11.44
CA SER A 403 -10.97 21.48 12.27
C SER A 403 -11.39 21.62 13.74
N SER A 404 -12.70 21.56 14.03
CA SER A 404 -13.27 21.60 15.37
C SER A 404 -12.96 20.36 16.23
N LEU A 405 -12.50 19.26 15.62
CA LEU A 405 -12.12 18.02 16.28
C LEU A 405 -10.65 17.98 16.71
N SER A 406 -9.91 19.08 16.52
CA SER A 406 -8.52 19.23 16.97
C SER A 406 -8.34 19.14 18.49
N ASN A 407 -9.37 19.46 19.27
CA ASN A 407 -9.33 19.58 20.74
C ASN A 407 -10.01 18.42 21.49
N MET A 408 -9.89 17.20 20.98
CA MET A 408 -10.45 16.00 21.63
C MET A 408 -9.57 15.51 22.79
N GLU A 409 -10.17 14.86 23.79
CA GLU A 409 -9.41 14.21 24.86
C GLU A 409 -8.92 12.83 24.40
N TYR A 410 -7.62 12.55 24.49
CA TYR A 410 -7.04 11.27 24.09
C TYR A 410 -6.71 10.40 25.30
N ILE A 411 -7.16 9.15 25.26
CA ILE A 411 -6.96 8.15 26.31
C ILE A 411 -6.16 6.98 25.75
N PHE A 412 -5.03 6.67 26.40
CA PHE A 412 -4.15 5.57 26.02
C PHE A 412 -4.37 4.38 26.94
N SER A 413 -4.91 3.30 26.38
CA SER A 413 -5.31 2.13 27.17
C SER A 413 -4.15 1.17 27.45
N GLY A 414 -3.09 1.23 26.63
CA GLY A 414 -1.96 0.32 26.56
C GLY A 414 -2.11 -0.82 25.54
N HIS A 415 -3.35 -1.26 25.26
CA HIS A 415 -3.63 -2.42 24.40
C HIS A 415 -4.98 -2.31 23.67
N ASP A 416 -5.04 -2.77 22.42
CA ASP A 416 -6.23 -2.65 21.56
C ASP A 416 -7.51 -3.23 22.19
N ILE A 417 -7.41 -4.39 22.84
CA ILE A 417 -8.57 -5.04 23.48
C ILE A 417 -9.10 -4.21 24.65
N LYS A 418 -8.22 -3.55 25.41
CA LYS A 418 -8.64 -2.66 26.49
C LYS A 418 -9.26 -1.37 25.93
N ALA A 419 -8.70 -0.81 24.86
CA ALA A 419 -9.29 0.33 24.15
C ALA A 419 -10.72 0.00 23.68
N LEU A 420 -10.89 -1.16 23.05
CA LEU A 420 -12.19 -1.67 22.62
C LEU A 420 -13.19 -1.81 23.78
N GLN A 421 -12.76 -2.40 24.90
CA GLN A 421 -13.61 -2.51 26.09
C GLN A 421 -14.03 -1.14 26.64
N MET A 422 -13.13 -0.15 26.62
CA MET A 422 -13.43 1.21 27.06
C MET A 422 -14.48 1.88 26.16
N LEU A 423 -14.38 1.70 24.84
CA LEU A 423 -15.40 2.17 23.89
C LEU A 423 -16.76 1.53 24.19
N LEU A 424 -16.81 0.19 24.29
CA LEU A 424 -18.06 -0.55 24.49
C LEU A 424 -18.73 -0.23 25.84
N LYS A 425 -17.94 0.13 26.86
CA LYS A 425 -18.43 0.56 28.18
C LYS A 425 -18.86 2.02 28.24
N GLY A 426 -18.68 2.80 27.17
CA GLY A 426 -18.99 4.23 27.17
C GLY A 426 -17.96 5.11 27.87
N SER A 427 -16.77 4.58 28.17
CA SER A 427 -15.66 5.37 28.77
C SER A 427 -14.93 6.23 27.75
N ALA A 428 -15.15 5.97 26.45
CA ALA A 428 -14.69 6.77 25.33
C ALA A 428 -15.78 6.79 24.25
N ASP A 429 -15.68 7.73 23.31
CA ASP A 429 -16.67 7.95 22.25
C ASP A 429 -16.22 7.38 20.91
N ILE A 430 -14.93 7.53 20.58
CA ILE A 430 -14.31 7.04 19.35
C ILE A 430 -13.11 6.17 19.72
N LEU A 431 -12.93 5.06 19.02
CA LEU A 431 -11.76 4.19 19.09
C LEU A 431 -10.95 4.32 17.81
N PHE A 432 -9.64 4.56 17.94
CA PHE A 432 -8.70 4.35 16.85
C PHE A 432 -8.10 2.94 16.97
N MET A 433 -8.25 2.16 15.91
CA MET A 433 -7.74 0.79 15.85
C MET A 433 -7.10 0.53 14.49
N LEU A 434 -6.07 -0.31 14.45
CA LEU A 434 -5.52 -0.81 13.19
C LEU A 434 -6.63 -1.55 12.41
N SER A 435 -6.76 -1.24 11.12
CA SER A 435 -7.81 -1.81 10.26
C SER A 435 -7.79 -3.33 10.26
N ASP A 436 -6.60 -3.93 10.16
CA ASP A 436 -6.43 -5.38 10.22
C ASP A 436 -6.86 -5.97 11.56
N THR A 437 -6.58 -5.27 12.67
CA THR A 437 -7.04 -5.69 14.00
C THR A 437 -8.57 -5.66 14.09
N TYR A 438 -9.21 -4.62 13.55
CA TYR A 438 -10.67 -4.53 13.48
C TYR A 438 -11.29 -5.65 12.63
N GLN A 439 -10.73 -5.91 11.44
CA GLN A 439 -11.16 -7.00 10.57
C GLN A 439 -10.96 -8.37 11.23
N GLY A 440 -9.93 -8.53 12.06
CA GLY A 440 -9.66 -9.73 12.85
C GLY A 440 -10.61 -9.98 14.04
N LEU A 441 -11.45 -9.00 14.42
CA LEU A 441 -12.39 -9.18 15.54
C LEU A 441 -13.43 -10.28 15.27
N SER A 442 -14.10 -10.75 16.33
CA SER A 442 -15.22 -11.67 16.15
C SER A 442 -16.41 -10.96 15.47
N GLY A 443 -17.21 -11.70 14.69
CA GLY A 443 -18.41 -11.13 14.06
C GLY A 443 -19.42 -10.56 15.06
N LEU A 444 -19.50 -11.14 16.28
CA LEU A 444 -20.33 -10.60 17.36
C LEU A 444 -19.81 -9.25 17.84
N THR A 445 -18.50 -9.14 18.05
CA THR A 445 -17.84 -7.88 18.46
C THR A 445 -18.01 -6.80 17.39
N ARG A 446 -17.81 -7.13 16.11
CA ARG A 446 -18.00 -6.16 15.02
C ARG A 446 -19.44 -5.63 14.94
N LYS A 447 -20.45 -6.45 15.23
CA LYS A 447 -21.86 -5.99 15.26
C LYS A 447 -22.16 -4.95 16.35
N MET A 448 -21.35 -4.91 17.41
CA MET A 448 -21.47 -3.89 18.47
C MET A 448 -20.78 -2.57 18.11
N LEU A 449 -20.12 -2.53 16.97
CA LEU A 449 -19.34 -1.41 16.49
C LEU A 449 -19.93 -0.88 15.18
N ARG A 450 -19.69 0.39 14.92
CA ARG A 450 -19.92 1.01 13.63
C ARG A 450 -18.65 1.76 13.25
N GLU A 451 -18.24 1.58 12.01
CA GLU A 451 -17.20 2.39 11.39
C GLU A 451 -17.75 3.77 11.07
N ILE A 452 -17.04 4.82 11.50
CA ILE A 452 -17.41 6.20 11.21
C ILE A 452 -16.46 6.86 10.20
N ASP A 453 -15.22 6.39 10.12
CA ASP A 453 -14.23 6.78 9.11
C ASP A 453 -13.11 5.73 9.04
N GLN A 454 -12.35 5.71 7.95
CA GLN A 454 -11.20 4.84 7.76
C GLN A 454 -10.14 5.53 6.89
N SER A 455 -8.86 5.30 7.18
CA SER A 455 -7.77 5.77 6.32
C SER A 455 -7.49 4.80 5.16
N GLU A 456 -7.13 5.36 4.00
CA GLU A 456 -6.66 4.63 2.82
C GLU A 456 -5.45 5.36 2.20
N THR A 457 -4.38 5.46 2.99
CA THR A 457 -3.23 6.31 2.67
C THR A 457 -2.09 5.57 1.94
N ALA A 458 -1.98 4.27 2.16
CA ALA A 458 -0.99 3.37 1.58
C ALA A 458 0.49 3.79 1.77
N PHE A 459 0.81 4.58 2.79
CA PHE A 459 2.21 5.00 3.05
C PHE A 459 2.71 4.71 4.48
N ALA A 460 1.84 4.29 5.40
CA ALA A 460 2.27 3.88 6.73
C ALA A 460 2.76 2.43 6.71
N PHE A 461 3.95 2.17 6.16
CA PHE A 461 4.52 0.82 6.05
C PHE A 461 5.68 0.58 7.01
N HIS A 462 5.93 -0.69 7.31
CA HIS A 462 7.16 -1.10 7.98
C HIS A 462 8.37 -0.86 7.09
N VAL A 463 9.51 -0.48 7.68
CA VAL A 463 10.70 -0.11 6.92
C VAL A 463 11.92 -0.88 7.41
N PHE A 464 12.65 -1.47 6.47
CA PHE A 464 14.04 -1.82 6.68
C PHE A 464 14.89 -0.57 6.61
N SER A 465 15.60 -0.25 7.69
CA SER A 465 16.52 0.87 7.76
C SER A 465 17.88 0.43 8.26
N VAL A 466 18.93 1.14 7.83
CA VAL A 466 20.31 0.88 8.26
C VAL A 466 20.87 2.07 9.02
N SER A 467 21.64 1.78 10.06
CA SER A 467 22.33 2.81 10.82
C SER A 467 23.40 3.53 9.97
N PRO A 468 23.75 4.79 10.26
CA PRO A 468 24.74 5.55 9.49
C PRO A 468 26.10 4.84 9.33
N ARG A 469 26.53 4.10 10.36
CA ARG A 469 27.80 3.33 10.37
C ARG A 469 27.80 2.12 9.43
N CYS A 470 26.63 1.64 9.03
CA CYS A 470 26.46 0.45 8.19
C CYS A 470 25.96 0.77 6.79
N GLU A 471 26.02 2.04 6.35
CA GLU A 471 25.53 2.46 5.04
C GLU A 471 26.07 1.60 3.88
N ALA A 472 27.37 1.28 3.88
CA ALA A 472 27.97 0.44 2.85
C ALA A 472 27.37 -0.98 2.81
N VAL A 473 26.98 -1.52 3.96
CA VAL A 473 26.28 -2.82 4.06
C VAL A 473 24.84 -2.69 3.57
N GLY A 474 24.22 -1.52 3.76
CA GLY A 474 22.85 -1.24 3.34
C GLY A 474 22.61 -1.44 1.84
N THR A 475 23.58 -1.08 0.98
CA THR A 475 23.48 -1.30 -0.47
C THR A 475 23.44 -2.80 -0.80
N ALA A 476 24.37 -3.58 -0.25
CA ALA A 476 24.42 -5.03 -0.47
C ALA A 476 23.16 -5.73 0.10
N LEU A 477 22.70 -5.30 1.28
CA LEU A 477 21.44 -5.77 1.86
C LEU A 477 20.26 -5.50 0.92
N ALA A 478 20.14 -4.28 0.40
CA ALA A 478 19.04 -3.91 -0.47
C ALA A 478 19.02 -4.74 -1.76
N GLU A 479 20.18 -4.99 -2.37
CA GLU A 479 20.31 -5.84 -3.56
C GLU A 479 19.85 -7.29 -3.28
N VAL A 480 20.39 -7.91 -2.22
CA VAL A 480 20.03 -9.28 -1.82
C VAL A 480 18.53 -9.45 -1.59
N LEU A 481 17.91 -8.45 -0.95
CA LEU A 481 16.49 -8.50 -0.62
C LEU A 481 15.58 -8.20 -1.83
N LEU A 482 15.97 -7.29 -2.72
CA LEU A 482 15.20 -7.02 -3.95
C LEU A 482 15.16 -8.25 -4.88
N ASP A 483 16.26 -9.00 -4.97
CA ASP A 483 16.36 -10.19 -5.81
C ASP A 483 15.80 -11.46 -5.15
N MET A 484 15.33 -11.36 -3.91
CA MET A 484 14.84 -12.49 -3.12
C MET A 484 13.65 -13.21 -3.79
N ASN A 485 12.85 -12.52 -4.60
CA ASN A 485 11.77 -13.13 -5.36
C ASN A 485 12.26 -13.94 -6.59
N GLN A 486 13.49 -13.70 -7.05
CA GLN A 486 14.12 -14.44 -8.15
C GLN A 486 14.81 -15.71 -7.66
N ASP A 487 15.25 -15.76 -6.39
CA ASP A 487 15.79 -16.97 -5.79
C ASP A 487 14.70 -17.93 -5.26
N SER A 488 14.91 -19.23 -5.45
CA SER A 488 14.00 -20.28 -4.98
C SER A 488 13.89 -20.37 -3.46
N GLN A 489 14.99 -20.23 -2.73
CA GLN A 489 14.95 -20.20 -1.26
C GLN A 489 14.34 -18.88 -0.78
N GLY A 490 14.74 -17.78 -1.41
CA GLY A 490 14.16 -16.45 -1.15
C GLY A 490 12.64 -16.42 -1.27
N ARG A 491 12.07 -17.00 -2.35
CA ARG A 491 10.60 -17.11 -2.51
C ARG A 491 9.91 -17.90 -1.40
N GLN A 492 10.52 -18.97 -0.91
CA GLN A 492 9.95 -19.74 0.20
C GLN A 492 9.93 -18.89 1.49
N VAL A 493 11.03 -18.19 1.77
CA VAL A 493 11.11 -17.31 2.94
C VAL A 493 10.09 -16.17 2.83
N LEU A 494 9.93 -15.55 1.66
CA LEU A 494 8.91 -14.53 1.41
C LEU A 494 7.49 -15.08 1.68
N ALA A 495 7.21 -16.31 1.27
CA ALA A 495 5.93 -16.98 1.52
C ALA A 495 5.72 -17.25 3.02
N ASP A 496 6.75 -17.70 3.76
CA ASP A 496 6.69 -17.94 5.20
C ASP A 496 6.50 -16.64 6.00
N LEU A 497 7.00 -15.52 5.47
CA LEU A 497 6.77 -14.18 5.99
C LEU A 497 5.41 -13.58 5.55
N GLY A 498 4.70 -14.21 4.61
CA GLY A 498 3.45 -13.70 4.07
C GLY A 498 3.60 -12.38 3.30
N ILE A 499 4.77 -12.14 2.69
CA ILE A 499 5.07 -10.94 1.90
C ILE A 499 5.33 -11.29 0.43
N PRO A 500 4.91 -10.47 -0.54
CA PRO A 500 5.15 -10.74 -1.96
C PRO A 500 6.63 -10.57 -2.35
N GLY A 501 7.33 -9.68 -1.64
CA GLY A 501 8.65 -9.20 -1.96
C GLY A 501 8.91 -7.84 -1.31
N TRP A 502 10.03 -7.25 -1.67
CA TRP A 502 10.49 -5.97 -1.14
C TRP A 502 10.53 -4.92 -2.25
N VAL A 503 10.35 -3.66 -1.90
CA VAL A 503 10.51 -2.52 -2.80
C VAL A 503 11.19 -1.37 -2.07
N LYS A 504 11.95 -0.53 -2.79
CA LYS A 504 12.53 0.68 -2.21
C LYS A 504 11.40 1.66 -1.89
N PRO A 505 11.32 2.23 -0.68
CA PRO A 505 10.42 3.34 -0.42
C PRO A 505 10.84 4.54 -1.27
N THR A 506 9.86 5.27 -1.78
CA THR A 506 10.11 6.52 -2.50
C THR A 506 10.44 7.66 -1.53
N PRO A 507 11.17 8.70 -1.95
CA PRO A 507 11.40 9.89 -1.12
C PRO A 507 10.09 10.49 -0.59
N ASP A 508 9.08 10.63 -1.45
CA ASP A 508 7.77 11.17 -1.08
C ASP A 508 7.09 10.33 0.01
N GLU A 509 7.17 9.01 -0.06
CA GLU A 509 6.64 8.12 0.99
C GLU A 509 7.33 8.34 2.35
N CYS A 510 8.66 8.51 2.33
CA CYS A 510 9.43 8.83 3.53
C CYS A 510 9.10 10.23 4.08
N ASP A 511 8.89 11.20 3.21
CA ASP A 511 8.51 12.56 3.59
C ASP A 511 7.10 12.60 4.20
N MET A 512 6.17 11.79 3.68
CA MET A 512 4.81 11.65 4.25
C MET A 512 4.85 11.07 5.68
N LEU A 513 5.67 10.03 5.90
CA LEU A 513 5.91 9.48 7.23
C LEU A 513 6.44 10.56 8.19
N ALA A 514 7.50 11.27 7.78
CA ALA A 514 8.13 12.34 8.55
C ALA A 514 7.17 13.50 8.85
N MET A 515 6.34 13.90 7.89
CA MET A 515 5.37 14.98 8.06
C MET A 515 4.36 14.66 9.17
N LEU A 516 3.72 13.49 9.11
CA LEU A 516 2.76 13.08 10.15
C LEU A 516 3.42 12.93 11.51
N PHE A 517 4.62 12.37 11.55
CA PHE A 517 5.38 12.24 12.79
C PHE A 517 5.67 13.61 13.40
N ASN A 518 6.25 14.55 12.63
CA ASN A 518 6.56 15.90 13.12
C ASN A 518 5.32 16.67 13.57
N ARG A 519 4.16 16.41 12.95
CA ARG A 519 2.90 17.11 13.29
C ARG A 519 2.20 16.54 14.53
N TYR A 520 2.22 15.21 14.70
CA TYR A 520 1.34 14.52 15.66
C TYR A 520 2.05 13.68 16.71
N ALA A 521 3.33 13.34 16.51
CA ALA A 521 4.08 12.56 17.49
C ALA A 521 4.18 13.34 18.81
N PRO A 522 4.15 12.64 19.97
CA PRO A 522 4.39 13.29 21.25
C PRO A 522 5.78 13.92 21.27
N VAL A 523 5.89 15.16 21.77
CA VAL A 523 7.19 15.78 21.99
C VAL A 523 7.95 14.95 23.03
N ALA A 524 9.19 14.56 22.73
CA ALA A 524 10.06 13.92 23.70
C ALA A 524 10.26 14.85 24.91
N ALA A 525 9.90 14.37 26.09
CA ALA A 525 9.97 15.13 27.35
C ALA A 525 11.40 15.36 27.83
#